data_AF-Q3KQ94-F1
#
_entry.id   AF-Q3KQ94-F1
#
_cell.length_a   1.000
_cell.length_b   1.000
_cell.length_c   1.000
_cell.angle_alpha   90.00
_cell.angle_beta   90.00
_cell.angle_gamma   90.00
#
_symmetry.space_group_name_H-M   'P 1'
#
loop_
_entity.id
_entity.type
_entity.pdbx_description
1 polymer ?
#
loop_
_entity_poly.entity_id
_entity_poly.type
_entity_poly.pdbx_seq_one_letter_code
_entity_poly.pdbx_strand_id
1 'polypeptide(L)'
;MAWALKLPLADEVIESGLVQDFDASLSGIGQELGAGAYSMSDVLALPIFKQEESSLPSENENKILPFQYVLCTATSPAVKLHEETLTYLNQGQSYEIRMLDNRKIEELPELNGKLVKSIFRVVFHDRRLQYTEHQQLEGWRWNRPGDRILDIDIPMSVGIIDPRANPTQLNTVEFLWDPAKRTSVFIQVHCISTEFTTRKHGGEKGVPFRIQIDTFKENENGEYTEHLHSASSQIKVFKPKGADRKQKTDREKMEKRTPQEKEKYQPSYETTILTEASTSEMGFGSPEPKQQTRGSSNVTF
;
A
#
# COMPACT_ATOMS: atom_id res chain seq x y z
N MET A 1 3.96 38.75 52.14
CA MET A 1 2.86 37.85 52.57
C MET A 1 3.29 36.43 52.28
N ALA A 2 3.97 35.81 53.24
CA ALA A 2 4.50 34.45 53.18
C ALA A 2 3.67 33.57 54.11
N TRP A 3 3.14 32.46 53.64
CA TRP A 3 2.59 31.40 54.49
C TRP A 3 3.09 30.05 54.01
N ALA A 4 3.78 29.37 54.93
CA ALA A 4 4.31 28.02 54.87
C ALA A 4 3.57 27.15 55.90
N LEU A 5 3.88 25.84 55.88
CA LEU A 5 3.57 24.78 56.87
C LEU A 5 2.20 24.09 56.63
N LYS A 6 2.00 22.78 56.86
CA LYS A 6 2.80 21.71 57.50
C LYS A 6 2.17 20.36 57.14
N LEU A 7 2.97 19.31 57.01
CA LEU A 7 2.52 17.91 57.12
C LEU A 7 2.19 17.57 58.59
N PRO A 8 1.44 16.48 58.82
CA PRO A 8 1.78 15.56 59.89
C PRO A 8 1.90 14.10 59.40
N LEU A 9 2.92 13.43 59.92
CA LEU A 9 3.09 11.99 59.98
C LEU A 9 2.41 11.46 61.26
N ALA A 10 1.84 10.26 61.22
CA ALA A 10 1.67 9.39 62.40
C ALA A 10 1.71 7.92 61.95
N ASP A 11 2.63 7.17 62.58
CA ASP A 11 2.73 5.71 62.57
C ASP A 11 1.51 5.04 63.21
N GLU A 12 1.13 3.84 62.75
CA GLU A 12 0.96 2.72 63.68
C GLU A 12 1.01 1.36 62.96
N VAL A 13 1.65 0.43 63.68
CA VAL A 13 1.96 -0.96 63.36
C VAL A 13 0.75 -1.83 63.68
N ILE A 14 0.31 -2.71 62.77
CA ILE A 14 -0.39 -3.96 63.15
C ILE A 14 0.17 -5.13 62.34
N GLU A 15 0.50 -6.13 63.12
CA GLU A 15 1.19 -7.39 62.89
C GLU A 15 0.22 -8.48 62.38
N SER A 16 0.78 -9.47 61.68
CA SER A 16 0.36 -10.88 61.66
C SER A 16 -0.96 -11.30 60.97
N GLY A 17 -0.85 -12.35 60.15
CA GLY A 17 -1.95 -13.27 59.89
C GLY A 17 -2.24 -13.56 58.43
N LEU A 18 -1.53 -14.55 57.85
CA LEU A 18 -2.06 -15.65 57.02
C LEU A 18 -0.92 -16.26 56.19
N VAL A 19 -0.10 -17.06 56.88
CA VAL A 19 0.57 -18.20 56.26
C VAL A 19 -0.42 -19.36 56.35
N GLN A 20 -0.47 -20.16 55.28
CA GLN A 20 -1.03 -21.50 55.12
C GLN A 20 -2.08 -21.59 54.00
N ASP A 21 -1.87 -22.62 53.18
CA ASP A 21 -2.79 -23.25 52.24
C ASP A 21 -2.70 -22.82 50.78
N PHE A 22 -1.63 -23.24 50.09
CA PHE A 22 -1.77 -23.81 48.74
C PHE A 22 -0.62 -24.75 48.36
N ASP A 23 -0.34 -25.73 49.22
CA ASP A 23 0.54 -26.86 48.87
C ASP A 23 -0.01 -28.15 49.45
N ALA A 24 -1.01 -28.73 48.76
CA ALA A 24 -1.44 -30.12 48.95
C ALA A 24 -2.53 -30.47 47.93
N SER A 25 -2.14 -30.96 46.74
CA SER A 25 -2.91 -32.01 46.07
C SER A 25 -2.17 -32.57 44.86
N LEU A 26 -1.08 -33.31 45.06
CA LEU A 26 -0.61 -34.32 44.10
C LEU A 26 0.19 -35.41 44.84
N SER A 27 -0.52 -36.27 45.57
CA SER A 27 0.02 -37.59 45.93
C SER A 27 -1.11 -38.61 45.90
N GLY A 28 -1.11 -39.48 44.89
CA GLY A 28 -2.01 -40.62 44.88
C GLY A 28 -2.34 -41.12 43.49
N ILE A 29 -1.36 -41.76 42.84
CA ILE A 29 -1.52 -43.06 42.16
C ILE A 29 -0.12 -43.42 41.63
N GLY A 30 0.58 -44.24 42.41
CA GLY A 30 1.53 -45.17 41.85
C GLY A 30 0.75 -46.35 41.28
N GLN A 31 1.19 -46.92 40.17
CA GLN A 31 1.93 -48.17 40.22
C GLN A 31 2.29 -48.63 38.80
N GLU A 32 3.58 -48.93 38.65
CA GLU A 32 4.21 -49.82 37.66
C GLU A 32 4.08 -49.49 36.18
N LEU A 33 5.22 -49.31 35.52
CA LEU A 33 5.57 -50.04 34.29
C LEU A 33 7.10 -49.96 34.10
N GLY A 34 7.68 -51.12 33.78
CA GLY A 34 9.12 -51.37 33.76
C GLY A 34 9.89 -50.64 32.66
N ALA A 35 11.22 -50.72 32.82
CA ALA A 35 12.21 -50.23 31.88
C ALA A 35 11.97 -50.76 30.46
N GLY A 36 11.72 -49.85 29.53
CA GLY A 36 11.74 -50.08 28.09
C GLY A 36 12.11 -48.76 27.42
N ALA A 37 13.19 -48.75 26.64
CA ALA A 37 13.70 -47.57 25.96
C ALA A 37 12.65 -47.00 24.98
N TYR A 38 12.15 -45.80 25.26
CA TYR A 38 11.26 -45.06 24.37
C TYR A 38 12.11 -44.17 23.45
N SER A 39 12.10 -44.50 22.16
CA SER A 39 12.68 -43.70 21.08
C SER A 39 11.81 -42.47 20.82
N MET A 40 12.39 -41.27 20.84
CA MET A 40 11.70 -40.00 20.54
C MET A 40 11.27 -39.85 19.06
N SER A 41 11.41 -40.88 18.23
CA SER A 41 11.02 -40.85 16.81
C SER A 41 9.50 -40.92 16.58
N ASP A 42 8.72 -41.41 17.54
CA ASP A 42 7.34 -41.86 17.26
C ASP A 42 6.25 -40.87 17.70
N VAL A 43 6.60 -39.74 18.32
CA VAL A 43 5.64 -38.67 18.71
C VAL A 43 5.35 -37.70 17.56
N LEU A 44 6.14 -37.73 16.47
CA LEU A 44 5.91 -36.91 15.27
C LEU A 44 4.93 -37.54 14.26
N ALA A 45 4.38 -38.72 14.56
CA ALA A 45 3.53 -39.48 13.63
C ALA A 45 2.02 -39.40 13.95
N LEU A 46 1.53 -38.29 14.51
CA LEU A 46 0.08 -38.07 14.63
C LEU A 46 -0.50 -37.48 13.33
N PRO A 47 -1.52 -38.12 12.73
CA PRO A 47 -2.16 -37.66 11.50
C PRO A 47 -3.16 -36.53 11.82
N ILE A 48 -2.65 -35.36 12.19
CA ILE A 48 -3.43 -34.10 12.25
C ILE A 48 -3.21 -33.25 10.98
N PHE A 49 -2.27 -33.64 10.12
CA PHE A 49 -2.06 -33.05 8.79
C PHE A 49 -2.56 -33.96 7.65
N LYS A 50 -3.81 -34.43 7.74
CA LYS A 50 -4.56 -34.85 6.54
C LYS A 50 -5.58 -33.78 6.22
N GLN A 51 -5.10 -32.73 5.55
CA GLN A 51 -5.98 -31.84 4.81
C GLN A 51 -6.43 -32.60 3.56
N GLU A 52 -7.71 -32.94 3.54
CA GLU A 52 -8.45 -33.47 2.40
C GLU A 52 -8.13 -32.72 1.11
N GLU A 53 -7.95 -33.50 0.05
CA GLU A 53 -7.83 -33.06 -1.34
C GLU A 53 -9.07 -32.26 -1.75
N SER A 54 -9.00 -30.94 -1.64
CA SER A 54 -9.86 -30.06 -2.42
C SER A 54 -9.23 -29.92 -3.81
N SER A 55 -9.83 -30.56 -4.80
CA SER A 55 -9.57 -30.35 -6.22
C SER A 55 -9.70 -28.86 -6.59
N LEU A 56 -8.60 -28.14 -6.57
CA LEU A 56 -8.45 -26.80 -7.12
C LEU A 56 -7.39 -26.88 -8.22
N PRO A 57 -7.54 -26.14 -9.33
CA PRO A 57 -6.62 -26.24 -10.45
C PRO A 57 -5.21 -25.83 -9.99
N SER A 58 -4.29 -26.79 -10.09
CA SER A 58 -2.86 -26.58 -10.05
C SER A 58 -2.46 -25.76 -11.28
N GLU A 59 -2.23 -24.46 -11.11
CA GLU A 59 -1.29 -23.63 -11.89
C GLU A 59 -1.45 -22.15 -11.50
N ASN A 60 -0.77 -21.77 -10.44
CA ASN A 60 -0.17 -20.45 -10.31
C ASN A 60 1.11 -20.69 -9.51
N GLU A 61 2.16 -21.12 -10.21
CA GLU A 61 3.50 -20.90 -9.68
C GLU A 61 3.55 -19.44 -9.22
N ASN A 62 4.02 -19.21 -7.98
CA ASN A 62 4.30 -17.88 -7.48
C ASN A 62 5.34 -17.24 -8.40
N LYS A 63 4.89 -16.66 -9.51
CA LYS A 63 5.73 -15.97 -10.47
C LYS A 63 6.20 -14.72 -9.74
N ILE A 64 7.40 -14.81 -9.18
CA ILE A 64 8.04 -13.70 -8.52
C ILE A 64 8.18 -12.62 -9.59
N LEU A 65 7.43 -11.52 -9.42
CA LEU A 65 7.49 -10.41 -10.35
C LEU A 65 8.90 -9.81 -10.32
N PRO A 66 9.48 -9.44 -11.48
CA PRO A 66 10.85 -8.96 -11.54
C PRO A 66 11.05 -7.72 -10.67
N PHE A 67 10.06 -6.83 -10.63
CA PHE A 67 10.03 -5.69 -9.73
C PHE A 67 8.83 -5.78 -8.80
N GLN A 68 9.05 -5.42 -7.54
CA GLN A 68 7.98 -5.31 -6.55
C GLN A 68 8.06 -3.96 -5.86
N TYR A 69 6.91 -3.34 -5.65
CA TYR A 69 6.82 -2.05 -4.98
C TYR A 69 5.92 -2.19 -3.76
N VAL A 70 6.41 -1.74 -2.60
CA VAL A 70 5.73 -1.90 -1.33
C VAL A 70 5.49 -0.53 -0.71
N LEU A 71 4.24 -0.09 -0.71
CA LEU A 71 3.80 1.06 0.06
C LEU A 71 3.73 0.66 1.53
N CYS A 72 4.58 1.27 2.36
CA CYS A 72 4.70 0.93 3.79
C CYS A 72 3.58 1.61 4.59
N THR A 73 2.34 1.26 4.27
CA THR A 73 1.13 1.75 4.92
C THR A 73 0.09 0.65 4.93
N ALA A 74 -0.69 0.57 6.02
CA ALA A 74 -1.63 -0.52 6.22
C ALA A 74 -2.78 -0.50 5.22
N THR A 75 -3.18 -1.69 4.77
CA THR A 75 -4.38 -1.86 3.93
C THR A 75 -5.64 -1.63 4.76
N SER A 76 -6.68 -1.13 4.10
CA SER A 76 -8.00 -0.95 4.73
C SER A 76 -8.61 -2.31 5.10
N PRO A 77 -9.11 -2.48 6.34
CA PRO A 77 -9.79 -3.70 6.77
C PRO A 77 -11.23 -3.81 6.22
N ALA A 78 -11.72 -2.77 5.52
CA ALA A 78 -13.10 -2.67 5.05
C ALA A 78 -13.27 -3.00 3.56
N VAL A 79 -12.28 -3.67 2.95
CA VAL A 79 -12.30 -4.10 1.55
C VAL A 79 -12.85 -5.52 1.44
N LYS A 80 -13.74 -5.78 0.49
CA LYS A 80 -14.31 -7.11 0.27
C LYS A 80 -13.33 -8.04 -0.43
N LEU A 81 -13.48 -9.36 -0.28
CA LEU A 81 -12.58 -10.36 -0.88
C LEU A 81 -12.36 -10.22 -2.39
N HIS A 82 -13.33 -9.70 -3.13
CA HIS A 82 -13.33 -9.67 -4.60
C HIS A 82 -13.04 -8.25 -5.14
N GLU A 83 -12.75 -7.31 -4.25
CA GLU A 83 -12.36 -5.95 -4.59
C GLU A 83 -10.83 -5.83 -4.50
N GLU A 84 -10.25 -4.81 -5.12
CA GLU A 84 -8.82 -4.57 -4.99
C GLU A 84 -8.49 -3.94 -3.63
N THR A 85 -7.29 -4.22 -3.10
CA THR A 85 -6.81 -3.61 -1.86
C THR A 85 -6.83 -2.09 -1.93
N LEU A 86 -7.24 -1.44 -0.85
CA LEU A 86 -7.34 0.01 -0.75
C LEU A 86 -6.52 0.51 0.44
N THR A 87 -5.71 1.55 0.22
CA THR A 87 -4.88 2.16 1.27
C THR A 87 -5.36 3.57 1.59
N TYR A 88 -5.38 3.95 2.87
CA TYR A 88 -5.79 5.30 3.29
C TYR A 88 -4.57 6.18 3.53
N LEU A 89 -4.52 7.31 2.84
CA LEU A 89 -3.43 8.29 2.96
C LEU A 89 -3.97 9.63 3.48
N ASN A 90 -3.13 10.37 4.19
CA ASN A 90 -3.38 11.74 4.63
C ASN A 90 -2.75 12.72 3.65
N GLN A 91 -3.48 13.79 3.35
CA GLN A 91 -3.02 14.88 2.50
C GLN A 91 -1.70 15.46 3.00
N GLY A 92 -0.69 15.50 2.14
CA GLY A 92 0.63 16.11 2.41
C GLY A 92 1.50 15.36 3.42
N GLN A 93 1.11 14.16 3.87
CA GLN A 93 1.96 13.30 4.69
C GLN A 93 2.88 12.48 3.78
N SER A 94 4.14 12.31 4.19
CA SER A 94 5.13 11.49 3.48
C SER A 94 4.87 10.01 3.73
N TYR A 95 4.78 9.22 2.66
CA TYR A 95 4.59 7.77 2.68
C TYR A 95 5.72 7.07 1.94
N GLU A 96 6.32 6.07 2.58
CA GLU A 96 7.43 5.30 2.04
C GLU A 96 6.93 4.26 1.01
N ILE A 97 7.54 4.25 -0.17
CA ILE A 97 7.42 3.18 -1.16
C ILE A 97 8.80 2.55 -1.34
N ARG A 98 8.94 1.30 -0.93
CA ARG A 98 10.17 0.51 -1.14
C ARG A 98 10.18 -0.04 -2.55
N MET A 99 11.30 0.17 -3.24
CA MET A 99 11.56 -0.33 -4.59
C MET A 99 12.37 -1.61 -4.45
N LEU A 100 11.80 -2.74 -4.83
CA LEU A 100 12.43 -4.05 -4.70
C LEU A 100 12.66 -4.67 -6.08
N ASP A 101 13.85 -5.23 -6.24
CA ASP A 101 14.22 -6.08 -7.34
C ASP A 101 14.17 -7.53 -6.87
N ASN A 102 13.22 -8.30 -7.42
CA ASN A 102 13.08 -9.72 -7.13
C ASN A 102 13.43 -10.58 -8.36
N ARG A 103 14.12 -10.02 -9.37
CA ARG A 103 14.56 -10.77 -10.55
C ARG A 103 15.46 -11.92 -10.12
N LYS A 104 15.32 -13.06 -10.80
CA LYS A 104 16.38 -14.07 -10.75
C LYS A 104 17.60 -13.52 -11.50
N ILE A 105 18.80 -13.87 -11.04
CA ILE A 105 20.09 -13.40 -11.60
C ILE A 105 20.17 -13.59 -13.13
N GLU A 106 19.43 -14.57 -13.67
CA GLU A 106 19.42 -14.96 -15.08
C GLU A 106 18.36 -14.23 -15.93
N GLU A 107 17.33 -13.62 -15.32
CA GLU A 107 16.15 -13.15 -16.07
C GLU A 107 16.41 -11.83 -16.82
N LEU A 108 17.32 -10.96 -16.34
CA LEU A 108 17.74 -9.70 -17.02
C LEU A 108 19.18 -9.28 -16.63
N PRO A 109 20.23 -9.99 -17.07
CA PRO A 109 21.61 -9.67 -16.72
C PRO A 109 22.07 -8.29 -17.22
N GLU A 110 21.43 -7.79 -18.28
CA GLU A 110 21.69 -6.49 -18.91
C GLU A 110 21.45 -5.28 -18.00
N LEU A 111 20.73 -5.47 -16.89
CA LEU A 111 20.42 -4.43 -15.91
C LEU A 111 21.35 -4.45 -14.69
N ASN A 112 22.27 -5.41 -14.60
CA ASN A 112 23.23 -5.46 -13.51
C ASN A 112 24.18 -4.27 -13.59
N GLY A 113 24.16 -3.44 -12.55
CA GLY A 113 24.96 -2.21 -12.49
C GLY A 113 24.46 -1.06 -13.37
N LYS A 114 23.26 -1.19 -13.95
CA LYS A 114 22.58 -0.09 -14.67
C LYS A 114 21.50 0.54 -13.81
N LEU A 115 21.28 1.84 -14.04
CA LEU A 115 20.13 2.53 -13.48
C LEU A 115 18.88 2.17 -14.27
N VAL A 116 17.74 2.29 -13.61
CA VAL A 116 16.41 2.28 -14.23
C VAL A 116 15.67 3.56 -13.88
N LYS A 117 14.74 3.98 -14.73
CA LYS A 117 13.87 5.12 -14.47
C LYS A 117 12.52 4.63 -14.00
N SER A 118 12.03 5.14 -12.90
CA SER A 118 10.64 4.94 -12.50
C SER A 118 9.86 6.25 -12.59
N ILE A 119 8.63 6.14 -13.11
CA ILE A 119 7.67 7.24 -13.19
C ILE A 119 6.49 6.88 -12.31
N PHE A 120 6.23 7.71 -11.30
CA PHE A 120 5.11 7.58 -10.39
C PHE A 120 4.01 8.53 -10.80
N ARG A 121 2.77 8.05 -10.84
CA ARG A 121 1.59 8.86 -11.16
C ARG A 121 0.47 8.62 -10.16
N VAL A 122 -0.23 9.69 -9.78
CA VAL A 122 -1.55 9.59 -9.13
C VAL A 122 -2.62 9.81 -10.19
N VAL A 123 -3.40 8.77 -10.46
CA VAL A 123 -4.45 8.78 -11.50
C VAL A 123 -5.81 8.41 -10.92
N PHE A 124 -6.89 8.77 -11.60
CA PHE A 124 -8.22 8.36 -11.16
C PHE A 124 -8.41 6.84 -11.33
N HIS A 125 -9.02 6.18 -10.33
CA HIS A 125 -9.46 4.79 -10.51
C HIS A 125 -10.79 4.72 -11.28
N ASP A 126 -11.66 5.71 -11.12
CA ASP A 126 -12.95 5.79 -11.82
C ASP A 126 -12.75 6.10 -13.31
N ARG A 127 -13.23 5.20 -14.18
CA ARG A 127 -13.07 5.28 -15.63
C ARG A 127 -13.69 6.55 -16.25
N ARG A 128 -14.79 7.07 -15.71
CA ARG A 128 -15.40 8.32 -16.20
C ARG A 128 -14.50 9.52 -15.90
N LEU A 129 -13.85 9.51 -14.74
CA LEU A 129 -12.93 10.57 -14.35
C LEU A 129 -11.59 10.46 -15.10
N GLN A 130 -11.16 9.27 -15.50
CA GLN A 130 -10.01 9.10 -16.39
C GLN A 130 -10.23 9.81 -17.75
N TYR A 131 -11.41 9.68 -18.36
CA TYR A 131 -11.73 10.38 -19.63
C TYR A 131 -11.72 11.92 -19.50
N THR A 132 -11.94 12.44 -18.30
CA THR A 132 -11.95 13.88 -18.02
C THR A 132 -10.78 14.30 -17.13
N GLU A 133 -9.74 13.47 -17.04
CA GLU A 133 -8.66 13.64 -16.06
C GLU A 133 -7.99 15.00 -16.22
N HIS A 134 -7.61 15.36 -17.44
CA HIS A 134 -7.02 16.66 -17.74
C HIS A 134 -7.84 17.83 -17.17
N GLN A 135 -9.15 17.84 -17.42
CA GLN A 135 -10.05 18.88 -16.91
C GLN A 135 -10.14 18.87 -15.37
N GLN A 136 -10.15 17.69 -14.75
CA GLN A 136 -10.17 17.57 -13.28
C GLN A 136 -8.88 18.11 -12.65
N LEU A 137 -7.72 17.77 -13.22
CA LEU A 137 -6.41 18.23 -12.73
C LEU A 137 -6.24 19.75 -12.95
N GLU A 138 -6.69 20.29 -14.08
CA GLU A 138 -6.69 21.74 -14.34
C GLU A 138 -7.61 22.48 -13.38
N GLY A 139 -8.83 21.96 -13.16
CA GLY A 139 -9.76 22.53 -12.18
C GLY A 139 -9.17 22.53 -10.77
N TRP A 140 -8.42 21.49 -10.41
CA TRP A 140 -7.70 21.43 -9.14
C TRP A 140 -6.59 22.49 -9.06
N ARG A 141 -5.75 22.58 -10.11
CA ARG A 141 -4.66 23.57 -10.24
C ARG A 141 -5.14 25.00 -10.09
N TRP A 142 -6.29 25.34 -10.69
CA TRP A 142 -6.84 26.69 -10.64
C TRP A 142 -7.16 27.13 -9.20
N ASN A 143 -7.64 26.20 -8.37
CA ASN A 143 -7.95 26.48 -6.97
C ASN A 143 -6.70 26.46 -6.06
N ARG A 144 -5.55 26.01 -6.58
CA ARG A 144 -4.29 25.81 -5.86
C ARG A 144 -3.09 26.18 -6.73
N PRO A 145 -2.92 27.49 -7.04
CA PRO A 145 -1.82 27.91 -7.89
C PRO A 145 -0.48 27.62 -7.21
N GLY A 146 0.38 26.85 -7.90
CA GLY A 146 1.72 26.50 -7.42
C GLY A 146 1.80 25.14 -6.71
N ASP A 147 0.68 24.57 -6.27
CA ASP A 147 0.70 23.25 -5.65
C ASP A 147 0.78 22.14 -6.71
N ARG A 148 1.42 21.03 -6.34
CA ARG A 148 1.44 19.78 -7.11
C ARG A 148 0.51 18.76 -6.46
N ILE A 149 0.02 17.81 -7.25
CA ILE A 149 -0.80 16.71 -6.73
C ILE A 149 0.08 15.64 -6.11
N LEU A 150 1.22 15.35 -6.73
CA LEU A 150 2.20 14.37 -6.29
C LEU A 150 3.58 15.02 -6.23
N ASP A 151 4.26 14.82 -5.12
CA ASP A 151 5.65 15.25 -4.91
C ASP A 151 6.48 14.16 -4.23
N ILE A 152 7.81 14.28 -4.31
CA ILE A 152 8.79 13.43 -3.62
C ILE A 152 9.36 14.20 -2.44
N ASP A 153 9.29 13.61 -1.26
CA ASP A 153 10.04 14.07 -0.09
C ASP A 153 11.50 13.62 -0.23
N ILE A 154 12.28 14.43 -0.96
CA ILE A 154 13.68 14.15 -1.29
C ILE A 154 14.52 13.95 -0.02
N PRO A 155 14.43 14.80 1.02
CA PRO A 155 15.21 14.60 2.26
C PRO A 155 14.97 13.26 2.96
N MET A 156 13.76 12.69 2.86
CA MET A 156 13.44 11.38 3.45
C MET A 156 13.78 10.20 2.53
N SER A 157 13.90 10.44 1.23
CA SER A 157 14.12 9.40 0.24
C SER A 157 15.58 8.92 0.21
N VAL A 158 15.78 7.64 -0.12
CA VAL A 158 17.08 6.97 -0.13
C VAL A 158 17.28 6.24 -1.45
N GLY A 159 18.44 6.41 -2.08
CA GLY A 159 18.80 5.66 -3.30
C GLY A 159 18.11 6.14 -4.58
N ILE A 160 17.47 7.32 -4.56
CA ILE A 160 16.96 8.00 -5.75
C ILE A 160 18.03 8.95 -6.32
N ILE A 161 18.05 9.09 -7.64
CA ILE A 161 18.99 9.92 -8.41
C ILE A 161 18.16 10.76 -9.38
N ASP A 162 18.54 12.04 -9.54
CA ASP A 162 17.89 12.99 -10.44
C ASP A 162 16.35 12.99 -10.35
N PRO A 163 15.76 13.28 -9.17
CA PRO A 163 14.31 13.39 -9.05
C PRO A 163 13.80 14.58 -9.84
N ARG A 164 12.83 14.35 -10.73
CA ARG A 164 12.24 15.36 -11.61
C ARG A 164 10.72 15.40 -11.46
N ALA A 165 10.20 16.62 -11.47
CA ALA A 165 8.78 16.91 -11.33
C ALA A 165 8.39 17.98 -12.35
N ASN A 166 7.83 17.57 -13.49
CA ASN A 166 7.49 18.50 -14.57
C ASN A 166 6.36 19.46 -14.11
N PRO A 167 6.53 20.79 -14.18
CA PRO A 167 5.51 21.76 -13.78
C PRO A 167 4.16 21.63 -14.50
N THR A 168 4.13 21.02 -15.70
CA THR A 168 2.88 20.81 -16.46
C THR A 168 2.16 19.52 -16.06
N GLN A 169 2.86 18.55 -15.48
CA GLN A 169 2.32 17.26 -15.07
C GLN A 169 2.26 17.19 -13.54
N LEU A 170 1.21 17.78 -12.96
CA LEU A 170 1.09 17.97 -11.50
C LEU A 170 1.01 16.65 -10.70
N ASN A 171 0.54 15.58 -11.34
CA ASN A 171 0.29 14.28 -10.74
C ASN A 171 1.39 13.27 -11.03
N THR A 172 2.51 13.69 -11.61
CA THR A 172 3.60 12.81 -12.06
C THR A 172 4.94 13.25 -11.47
N VAL A 173 5.75 12.29 -11.04
CA VAL A 173 7.16 12.48 -10.67
C VAL A 173 7.99 11.34 -11.25
N GLU A 174 9.25 11.59 -11.56
CA GLU A 174 10.17 10.58 -12.08
C GLU A 174 11.54 10.69 -11.42
N PHE A 175 12.26 9.57 -11.38
CA PHE A 175 13.61 9.51 -10.83
C PHE A 175 14.33 8.27 -11.35
N LEU A 176 15.66 8.29 -11.26
CA LEU A 176 16.51 7.14 -11.52
C LEU A 176 16.82 6.41 -10.20
N TRP A 177 17.01 5.10 -10.27
CA TRP A 177 17.48 4.31 -9.13
C TRP A 177 18.23 3.06 -9.60
N ASP A 178 18.99 2.46 -8.68
CA ASP A 178 19.80 1.28 -8.93
C ASP A 178 19.12 0.05 -8.32
N PRO A 179 18.66 -0.93 -9.13
CA PRO A 179 18.02 -2.15 -8.63
C PRO A 179 18.89 -2.97 -7.68
N ALA A 180 20.22 -2.86 -7.76
CA ALA A 180 21.15 -3.59 -6.89
C ALA A 180 21.33 -2.93 -5.52
N LYS A 181 20.78 -1.72 -5.30
CA LYS A 181 20.88 -0.98 -4.05
C LYS A 181 19.52 -0.88 -3.37
N ARG A 182 19.56 -0.63 -2.06
CA ARG A 182 18.36 -0.30 -1.30
C ARG A 182 17.84 1.07 -1.77
N THR A 183 16.67 1.08 -2.40
CA THR A 183 15.97 2.30 -2.79
C THR A 183 14.61 2.40 -2.09
N SER A 184 14.34 3.57 -1.53
CA SER A 184 13.06 3.89 -0.90
C SER A 184 12.67 5.33 -1.20
N VAL A 185 11.46 5.52 -1.70
CA VAL A 185 10.95 6.82 -2.14
C VAL A 185 9.82 7.25 -1.23
N PHE A 186 9.93 8.45 -0.66
CA PHE A 186 8.87 9.03 0.13
C PHE A 186 8.05 9.96 -0.74
N ILE A 187 6.75 9.69 -0.85
CA ILE A 187 5.82 10.48 -1.67
C ILE A 187 4.85 11.27 -0.81
N GLN A 188 4.42 12.42 -1.32
CA GLN A 188 3.35 13.23 -0.73
C GLN A 188 2.23 13.41 -1.76
N VAL A 189 0.99 13.14 -1.35
CA VAL A 189 -0.20 13.38 -2.18
C VAL A 189 -1.00 14.53 -1.60
N HIS A 190 -1.18 15.61 -2.37
CA HIS A 190 -1.78 16.86 -1.89
C HIS A 190 -3.23 17.05 -2.31
N CYS A 191 -3.77 16.26 -3.24
CA CYS A 191 -5.20 16.27 -3.54
C CYS A 191 -5.96 15.34 -2.59
N ILE A 192 -7.22 15.65 -2.25
CA ILE A 192 -8.06 14.75 -1.45
C ILE A 192 -9.17 14.14 -2.30
N SER A 193 -9.58 12.92 -1.96
CA SER A 193 -10.59 12.17 -2.72
C SER A 193 -11.95 12.87 -2.82
N THR A 194 -12.32 13.74 -1.88
CA THR A 194 -13.59 14.50 -1.90
C THR A 194 -13.52 15.81 -2.69
N GLU A 195 -12.35 16.21 -3.19
CA GLU A 195 -12.24 17.42 -4.05
C GLU A 195 -12.77 17.18 -5.47
N PHE A 196 -12.87 15.91 -5.88
CA PHE A 196 -13.29 15.51 -7.23
C PHE A 196 -14.71 14.91 -7.24
N THR A 197 -15.49 15.13 -6.18
CA THR A 197 -16.90 14.73 -6.13
C THR A 197 -17.81 15.82 -6.69
N THR A 198 -18.95 15.43 -7.26
CA THR A 198 -19.91 16.36 -7.87
C THR A 198 -20.54 17.31 -6.86
N ARG A 199 -20.75 16.87 -5.61
CA ARG A 199 -21.22 17.71 -4.53
C ARG A 199 -20.05 18.15 -3.66
N LYS A 200 -19.78 19.46 -3.65
CA LYS A 200 -18.80 20.09 -2.76
C LYS A 200 -19.29 20.15 -1.30
N HIS A 201 -20.61 20.10 -1.08
CA HIS A 201 -21.24 20.23 0.24
C HIS A 201 -21.54 18.86 0.87
N GLY A 202 -20.49 18.09 1.17
CA GLY A 202 -20.53 16.91 2.04
C GLY A 202 -21.42 15.74 1.57
N GLY A 203 -21.29 14.60 2.26
CA GLY A 203 -22.17 13.43 2.08
C GLY A 203 -21.83 12.48 0.93
N GLU A 204 -21.07 12.90 -0.09
CA GLU A 204 -20.62 12.00 -1.16
C GLU A 204 -19.36 11.21 -0.78
N LYS A 205 -19.33 9.93 -1.19
CA LYS A 205 -18.15 9.07 -1.04
C LYS A 205 -17.03 9.62 -1.92
N GLY A 206 -15.91 10.03 -1.32
CA GLY A 206 -14.75 10.50 -2.08
C GLY A 206 -14.27 9.48 -3.12
N VAL A 207 -13.76 9.99 -4.24
CA VAL A 207 -13.27 9.22 -5.39
C VAL A 207 -11.94 8.53 -5.07
N PRO A 208 -11.79 7.21 -5.31
CA PRO A 208 -10.50 6.54 -5.18
C PRO A 208 -9.53 6.92 -6.30
N PHE A 209 -8.25 6.99 -5.97
CA PHE A 209 -7.16 7.14 -6.94
C PHE A 209 -6.37 5.83 -7.04
N ARG A 210 -5.48 5.75 -8.03
CA ARG A 210 -4.41 4.76 -8.07
C ARG A 210 -3.07 5.48 -7.99
N ILE A 211 -2.14 4.92 -7.23
CA ILE A 211 -0.72 5.18 -7.46
C ILE A 211 -0.29 4.18 -8.53
N GLN A 212 0.22 4.67 -9.65
CA GLN A 212 0.79 3.87 -10.72
C GLN A 212 2.31 4.10 -10.77
N ILE A 213 3.06 3.01 -10.93
CA ILE A 213 4.51 3.02 -11.06
C ILE A 213 4.86 2.28 -12.34
N ASP A 214 5.50 2.99 -13.27
CA ASP A 214 6.07 2.39 -14.48
C ASP A 214 7.60 2.50 -14.42
N THR A 215 8.30 1.40 -14.66
CA THR A 215 9.77 1.33 -14.65
C THR A 215 10.28 1.02 -16.06
N PHE A 216 11.32 1.74 -16.47
CA PHE A 216 11.91 1.71 -17.80
C PHE A 216 13.43 1.55 -17.71
N LYS A 217 14.01 0.83 -18.67
CA LYS A 217 15.46 0.79 -18.88
C LYS A 217 15.90 1.75 -19.98
N GLU A 218 17.19 2.04 -19.95
CA GLU A 218 17.89 2.78 -20.98
C GLU A 218 17.94 1.98 -22.29
N ASN A 219 17.56 2.62 -23.39
CA ASN A 219 17.66 2.08 -24.74
C ASN A 219 19.06 2.32 -25.33
N GLU A 220 19.29 1.85 -26.56
CA GLU A 220 20.57 2.03 -27.26
C GLU A 220 20.99 3.50 -27.46
N ASN A 221 20.02 4.43 -27.44
CA ASN A 221 20.25 5.86 -27.61
C ASN A 221 20.53 6.59 -26.28
N GLY A 222 20.58 5.88 -25.15
CA GLY A 222 20.76 6.47 -23.83
C GLY A 222 19.47 7.05 -23.21
N GLU A 223 18.30 6.75 -23.79
CA GLU A 223 17.01 7.24 -23.30
C GLU A 223 16.25 6.15 -22.56
N TYR A 224 15.65 6.49 -21.42
CA TYR A 224 14.85 5.56 -20.62
C TYR A 224 13.42 5.41 -21.17
N THR A 225 13.27 4.74 -22.31
CA THR A 225 11.98 4.55 -22.99
C THR A 225 11.55 3.09 -23.13
N GLU A 226 12.44 2.13 -22.89
CA GLU A 226 12.09 0.71 -22.97
C GLU A 226 11.42 0.25 -21.68
N HIS A 227 10.15 -0.12 -21.77
CA HIS A 227 9.33 -0.50 -20.61
C HIS A 227 9.76 -1.85 -20.02
N LEU A 228 9.82 -1.92 -18.70
CA LEU A 228 10.16 -3.15 -17.97
C LEU A 228 8.98 -3.70 -17.16
N HIS A 229 8.32 -2.84 -16.38
CA HIS A 229 7.28 -3.29 -15.45
C HIS A 229 6.36 -2.15 -15.06
N SER A 230 5.09 -2.48 -14.85
CA SER A 230 4.08 -1.56 -14.34
C SER A 230 3.32 -2.18 -13.19
N ALA A 231 3.09 -1.39 -12.15
CA ALA A 231 2.25 -1.81 -11.03
C ALA A 231 1.42 -0.65 -10.51
N SER A 232 0.33 -0.97 -9.82
CA SER A 232 -0.50 0.04 -9.18
C SER A 232 -1.20 -0.48 -7.93
N SER A 233 -1.73 0.45 -7.13
CA SER A 233 -2.60 0.14 -5.99
C SER A 233 -3.61 1.26 -5.82
N GLN A 234 -4.82 0.91 -5.36
CA GLN A 234 -5.80 1.92 -4.99
C GLN A 234 -5.42 2.63 -3.70
N ILE A 235 -5.63 3.94 -3.70
CA ILE A 235 -5.52 4.80 -2.53
C ILE A 235 -6.76 5.67 -2.37
N LYS A 236 -7.00 6.09 -1.13
CA LYS A 236 -7.98 7.12 -0.82
C LYS A 236 -7.33 8.16 0.07
N VAL A 237 -7.34 9.41 -0.38
CA VAL A 237 -6.66 10.51 0.30
C VAL A 237 -7.66 11.31 1.11
N PHE A 238 -7.38 11.46 2.39
CA PHE A 238 -8.17 12.21 3.34
C PHE A 238 -7.46 13.49 3.74
N LYS A 239 -8.20 14.43 4.34
CA LYS A 239 -7.58 15.55 5.09
C LYS A 239 -6.63 15.01 6.18
N PRO A 240 -5.68 15.81 6.67
CA PRO A 240 -4.76 15.38 7.72
C PRO A 240 -5.47 14.72 8.91
N LYS A 241 -4.92 13.60 9.41
CA LYS A 241 -5.51 12.73 10.44
C LYS A 241 -6.85 12.08 10.06
N GLY A 242 -7.29 12.22 8.82
CA GLY A 242 -8.53 11.64 8.32
C GLY A 242 -8.39 10.15 8.03
N ALA A 243 -7.25 9.73 7.47
CA ALA A 243 -6.93 8.34 7.22
C ALA A 243 -6.86 7.55 8.54
N ASP A 244 -6.18 8.08 9.56
CA ASP A 244 -6.03 7.41 10.86
C ASP A 244 -7.37 7.18 11.56
N ARG A 245 -8.22 8.22 11.58
CA ARG A 245 -9.58 8.12 12.13
C ARG A 245 -10.41 7.10 11.37
N LYS A 246 -10.29 7.08 10.04
CA LYS A 246 -11.02 6.14 9.18
C LYS A 246 -10.55 4.71 9.40
N GLN A 247 -9.23 4.47 9.42
CA GLN A 247 -8.63 3.16 9.70
C GLN A 247 -9.07 2.62 11.05
N LYS A 248 -9.02 3.45 12.11
CA LYS A 248 -9.48 3.09 13.45
C LYS A 248 -10.97 2.73 13.46
N THR A 249 -11.81 3.59 12.89
CA THR A 249 -13.27 3.38 12.83
C THR A 249 -13.63 2.10 12.09
N ASP A 250 -12.96 1.83 10.97
CA ASP A 250 -13.22 0.63 10.16
C ASP A 250 -12.74 -0.63 10.87
N ARG A 251 -11.59 -0.59 11.57
CA ARG A 251 -11.13 -1.71 12.40
C ARG A 251 -12.11 -2.05 13.54
N GLU A 252 -12.55 -1.05 14.29
CA GLU A 252 -13.53 -1.23 15.37
C GLU A 252 -14.87 -1.79 14.84
N LYS A 253 -15.28 -1.38 13.63
CA LYS A 253 -16.45 -1.94 12.96
C LYS A 253 -16.24 -3.39 12.58
N MET A 254 -15.07 -3.73 12.06
CA MET A 254 -14.75 -5.10 11.69
C MET A 254 -14.71 -6.02 12.91
N GLU A 255 -14.15 -5.57 14.04
CA GLU A 255 -14.10 -6.35 15.29
C GLU A 255 -15.49 -6.75 15.79
N LYS A 256 -16.48 -5.84 15.67
CA LYS A 256 -17.87 -6.04 16.08
C LYS A 256 -18.70 -6.96 15.17
N ARG A 257 -18.21 -7.27 13.97
CA ARG A 257 -18.90 -8.17 13.02
C ARG A 257 -18.83 -9.63 13.47
N THR A 258 -19.82 -10.41 13.07
CA THR A 258 -19.81 -11.87 13.30
C THR A 258 -18.71 -12.55 12.47
N PRO A 259 -18.24 -13.75 12.84
CA PRO A 259 -17.24 -14.47 12.06
C PRO A 259 -17.63 -14.66 10.59
N GLN A 260 -18.89 -15.05 10.33
CA GLN A 260 -19.45 -15.21 8.98
C GLN A 260 -19.46 -13.91 8.16
N GLU A 261 -19.60 -12.76 8.81
CA GLU A 261 -19.52 -11.47 8.13
C GLU A 261 -18.08 -11.07 7.84
N LYS A 262 -17.14 -11.40 8.73
CA LYS A 262 -15.70 -11.12 8.56
C LYS A 262 -15.11 -11.87 7.37
N GLU A 263 -15.56 -13.10 7.13
CA GLU A 263 -15.15 -13.92 5.97
C GLU A 263 -15.46 -13.26 4.61
N LYS A 264 -16.32 -12.24 4.55
CA LYS A 264 -16.61 -11.50 3.30
C LYS A 264 -15.55 -10.45 2.95
N TYR A 265 -14.63 -10.17 3.86
CA TYR A 265 -13.63 -9.10 3.76
C TYR A 265 -12.22 -9.66 3.65
N GLN A 266 -11.33 -8.88 3.06
CA GLN A 266 -9.91 -9.22 3.00
C GLN A 266 -9.25 -9.06 4.37
N PRO A 267 -8.21 -9.86 4.65
CA PRO A 267 -7.30 -9.58 5.75
C PRO A 267 -6.67 -8.19 5.61
N SER A 268 -6.45 -7.51 6.73
CA SER A 268 -5.69 -6.26 6.77
C SER A 268 -4.22 -6.57 7.01
N TYR A 269 -3.34 -5.90 6.27
CA TYR A 269 -1.88 -6.03 6.32
C TYR A 269 -1.25 -4.69 6.71
N GLU A 270 -0.05 -4.72 7.28
CA GLU A 270 0.69 -3.52 7.70
C GLU A 270 1.26 -2.71 6.52
N THR A 271 1.42 -3.37 5.37
CA THR A 271 1.94 -2.76 4.14
C THR A 271 1.08 -3.15 2.95
N THR A 272 1.04 -2.29 1.95
CA THR A 272 0.35 -2.53 0.69
C THR A 272 1.34 -2.90 -0.40
N ILE A 273 1.18 -4.07 -0.98
CA ILE A 273 1.95 -4.52 -2.14
C ILE A 273 1.21 -4.04 -3.39
N LEU A 274 1.90 -3.33 -4.28
CA LEU A 274 1.31 -2.91 -5.55
C LEU A 274 1.21 -4.13 -6.49
N THR A 275 0.07 -4.26 -7.16
CA THR A 275 -0.22 -5.35 -8.09
C THR A 275 0.19 -4.97 -9.51
N GLU A 276 0.62 -5.95 -10.30
CA GLU A 276 0.96 -5.75 -11.71
C GLU A 276 -0.21 -5.10 -12.46
N ALA A 277 0.08 -4.05 -13.22
CA ALA A 277 -0.90 -3.34 -14.03
C ALA A 277 -0.72 -3.76 -15.50
N SER A 278 -1.80 -4.26 -16.11
CA SER A 278 -1.75 -4.62 -17.53
C SER A 278 -1.64 -3.37 -18.42
N THR A 279 -0.75 -3.39 -19.40
CA THR A 279 -0.50 -2.27 -20.33
C THR A 279 -1.76 -1.85 -21.10
N SER A 280 -2.76 -2.74 -21.21
CA SER A 280 -4.06 -2.51 -21.85
C SER A 280 -5.05 -1.65 -21.05
N GLU A 281 -4.85 -1.50 -19.74
CA GLU A 281 -5.61 -0.54 -18.91
C GLU A 281 -5.03 0.87 -18.97
N MET A 282 -3.87 1.03 -19.63
CA MET A 282 -3.13 2.28 -19.71
C MET A 282 -3.55 3.04 -20.96
N GLY A 283 -4.35 4.09 -20.77
CA GLY A 283 -4.64 5.07 -21.81
C GLY A 283 -3.40 5.88 -22.19
N PHE A 284 -2.47 5.28 -22.94
CA PHE A 284 -1.54 6.06 -23.77
C PHE A 284 -2.29 6.53 -25.02
N GLY A 285 -3.23 7.46 -24.82
CA GLY A 285 -3.87 8.19 -25.88
C GLY A 285 -3.16 9.53 -26.07
N SER A 286 -2.06 9.55 -26.81
CA SER A 286 -1.67 10.77 -27.51
C SER A 286 -2.72 11.00 -28.61
N PRO A 287 -3.51 12.09 -28.61
CA PRO A 287 -4.33 12.38 -29.76
C PRO A 287 -3.40 12.84 -30.88
N GLU A 288 -3.09 11.96 -31.82
CA GLU A 288 -2.63 12.39 -33.13
C GLU A 288 -3.72 13.31 -33.72
N PRO A 289 -3.38 14.56 -34.11
CA PRO A 289 -4.33 15.39 -34.81
C PRO A 289 -4.57 14.77 -36.19
N LYS A 290 -5.75 14.17 -36.37
CA LYS A 290 -6.26 13.82 -37.70
C LYS A 290 -6.27 15.09 -38.54
N GLN A 291 -5.36 15.18 -39.51
CA GLN A 291 -5.40 16.20 -40.54
C GLN A 291 -6.75 16.12 -41.23
N GLN A 292 -7.58 17.13 -41.01
CA GLN A 292 -8.85 17.29 -41.69
C GLN A 292 -8.53 17.75 -43.11
N THR A 293 -8.45 16.79 -44.04
CA THR A 293 -8.44 17.06 -45.47
C THR A 293 -9.70 17.85 -45.82
N ARG A 294 -9.55 19.16 -46.08
CA ARG A 294 -10.58 19.99 -46.69
C ARG A 294 -10.85 19.44 -48.08
N GLY A 295 -11.95 18.73 -48.25
CA GLY A 295 -12.53 18.47 -49.56
C GLY A 295 -13.10 19.78 -50.10
N SER A 296 -12.46 20.34 -51.12
CA SER A 296 -12.98 21.45 -51.91
C SER A 296 -14.17 20.96 -52.73
N SER A 297 -15.38 21.35 -52.36
CA SER A 297 -16.55 21.25 -53.23
C SER A 297 -16.60 22.49 -54.14
N ASN A 298 -16.24 22.30 -55.40
CA ASN A 298 -16.55 23.23 -56.48
C ASN A 298 -18.06 23.30 -56.66
N VAL A 299 -18.63 24.50 -56.55
CA VAL A 299 -19.98 24.82 -57.01
C VAL A 299 -19.81 25.59 -58.32
N THR A 300 -20.27 25.01 -59.42
CA THR A 300 -20.40 25.67 -60.71
C THR A 300 -21.87 26.03 -60.90
N PHE A 301 -22.14 27.28 -61.30
CA PHE A 301 -23.45 27.77 -61.74
C PHE A 301 -23.84 27.20 -63.11
#